data_AF-A0AAN7QBJ4-F1
#
_entry.id   AF-A0AAN7QBJ4-F1
#
_cell.length_a   1.000
_cell.length_b   1.000
_cell.length_c   1.000
_cell.angle_alpha   90.00
_cell.angle_beta   90.00
_cell.angle_gamma   90.00
#
_symmetry.space_group_name_H-M   'P 1'
#
loop_
_entity.id
_entity.type
_entity.pdbx_description
1 polymer ?
#
loop_
_entity_poly.entity_id
_entity_poly.type
_entity_poly.pdbx_seq_one_letter_code
_entity_poly.pdbx_strand_id
1 'polypeptide(L)'
;MFLIRKPCQIHSNQLCAPDNTMEKEGICKFKQLFSYLGCFLRKFMFSILSVGPIPDHIAFIMDGNRRFAKKRHLLEGDGHKAGYESLISILNYCYQLGVKYITVYAFSIENFKRQPEEVQLLMDLMVEKIEDLLRNGSIVDKYGMRLYFVGNLGLLSSTVRAAAEKAMQATAHNSRAVLLICVAYTSSDEMVHAVNQAIRKNEFDSVEEEHIEKVPMIKINDIKRHMYMSVAPDPDIVIRSSGETRLSNFLLWQTAYSPLYSPTALWPEISIWHLIWVVLDFQRNYAYLQKKRKQP
;
A
#
# COMPACT_ATOMS: atom_id res chain seq x y z
N MET A 1 -35.01 -19.77 -69.53
CA MET A 1 -35.03 -18.84 -70.68
C MET A 1 -34.19 -17.63 -70.29
N PHE A 2 -33.14 -17.33 -71.06
CA PHE A 2 -32.07 -16.30 -70.88
C PHE A 2 -31.17 -16.53 -69.66
N LEU A 3 -29.89 -16.94 -69.71
CA LEU A 3 -28.76 -16.75 -70.65
C LEU A 3 -28.44 -15.29 -70.98
N ILE A 4 -27.47 -14.70 -70.24
CA ILE A 4 -26.47 -13.77 -70.79
C ILE A 4 -25.09 -14.11 -70.23
N ARG A 5 -24.11 -14.17 -71.15
CA ARG A 5 -22.70 -14.57 -71.01
C ARG A 5 -21.78 -13.38 -70.67
N LYS A 6 -20.78 -13.63 -69.80
CA LYS A 6 -19.31 -13.32 -69.86
C LYS A 6 -18.83 -11.83 -70.01
N PRO A 7 -17.61 -11.42 -69.52
CA PRO A 7 -16.33 -12.14 -69.71
C PRO A 7 -15.25 -12.09 -68.60
N CYS A 8 -14.17 -12.79 -68.93
CA CYS A 8 -12.95 -13.12 -68.19
C CYS A 8 -11.93 -11.98 -68.05
N GLN A 9 -11.16 -12.05 -66.95
CA GLN A 9 -9.71 -11.79 -66.74
C GLN A 9 -9.03 -10.55 -67.33
N ILE A 10 -8.33 -9.78 -66.46
CA ILE A 10 -6.88 -9.48 -66.58
C ILE A 10 -6.25 -9.33 -65.16
N HIS A 11 -5.11 -9.98 -64.93
CA HIS A 11 -4.18 -9.84 -63.79
C HIS A 11 -3.60 -8.42 -63.66
N SER A 12 -3.34 -7.93 -62.45
CA SER A 12 -2.03 -7.36 -62.06
C SER A 12 -1.99 -6.79 -60.63
N ASN A 13 -0.87 -7.06 -59.98
CA ASN A 13 -0.26 -6.36 -58.85
C ASN A 13 -0.83 -6.55 -57.45
N GLN A 14 -0.48 -7.71 -56.87
CA GLN A 14 -0.05 -7.76 -55.46
C GLN A 14 1.09 -6.75 -55.26
N LEU A 15 0.77 -5.59 -54.69
CA LEU A 15 1.74 -4.78 -53.96
C LEU A 15 2.01 -5.52 -52.64
N CYS A 16 3.13 -6.22 -52.59
CA CYS A 16 3.74 -6.64 -51.32
C CYS A 16 3.94 -5.37 -50.48
N ALA A 17 3.18 -5.23 -49.40
CA ALA A 17 3.51 -4.28 -48.36
C ALA A 17 4.90 -4.66 -47.81
N PRO A 18 5.84 -3.72 -47.68
CA PRO A 18 7.14 -4.02 -47.10
C PRO A 18 6.93 -4.48 -45.65
N ASP A 19 7.66 -5.53 -45.34
CA ASP A 19 7.58 -6.31 -44.12
C ASP A 19 7.99 -5.46 -42.91
N ASN A 20 6.98 -4.91 -42.20
CA ASN A 20 7.12 -4.13 -40.95
C ASN A 20 7.60 -4.96 -39.75
N THR A 21 8.07 -6.19 -39.97
CA THR A 21 8.53 -7.11 -38.93
C THR A 21 9.90 -6.72 -38.38
N MET A 22 10.85 -6.33 -39.24
CA MET A 22 12.20 -5.93 -38.84
C MET A 22 12.24 -4.65 -37.99
N GLU A 23 11.38 -3.67 -38.30
CA GLU A 23 11.28 -2.42 -37.53
C GLU A 23 10.60 -2.64 -36.17
N LYS A 24 9.54 -3.46 -36.13
CA LYS A 24 8.88 -3.88 -34.87
C LYS A 24 9.80 -4.72 -33.99
N GLU A 25 10.63 -5.58 -34.57
CA GLU A 25 11.64 -6.36 -33.83
C GLU A 25 12.75 -5.46 -33.27
N GLY A 26 13.21 -4.47 -34.03
CA GLY A 26 14.19 -3.47 -33.57
C GLY A 26 13.66 -2.67 -32.38
N ILE A 27 12.42 -2.18 -32.46
CA ILE A 27 11.75 -1.46 -31.36
C ILE A 27 11.54 -2.37 -30.15
N CYS A 28 11.20 -3.64 -30.35
CA CYS A 28 11.04 -4.62 -29.27
C CYS A 28 12.37 -4.88 -28.55
N LYS A 29 13.45 -5.14 -29.30
CA LYS A 29 14.81 -5.33 -28.74
C LYS A 29 15.30 -4.09 -28.01
N PHE A 30 15.03 -2.89 -28.53
CA PHE A 30 15.42 -1.65 -27.89
C PHE A 30 14.65 -1.41 -26.57
N LYS A 31 13.33 -1.65 -26.55
CA LYS A 31 12.53 -1.61 -25.31
C LYS A 31 13.02 -2.62 -24.28
N GLN A 32 13.39 -3.81 -24.73
CA GLN A 32 13.91 -4.87 -23.87
C GLN A 32 15.28 -4.47 -23.29
N LEU A 33 16.18 -3.93 -24.10
CA LEU A 33 17.48 -3.42 -23.65
C LEU A 33 17.34 -2.28 -22.64
N PHE A 34 16.45 -1.32 -22.91
CA PHE A 34 16.18 -0.21 -21.98
C PHE A 34 15.58 -0.69 -20.65
N SER A 35 14.70 -1.68 -20.70
CA SER A 35 14.17 -2.35 -19.50
C SER A 35 15.26 -3.06 -18.70
N TYR A 36 16.17 -3.78 -19.37
CA TYR A 36 17.32 -4.42 -18.72
C TYR A 36 18.26 -3.41 -18.08
N LEU A 37 18.61 -2.34 -18.79
CA LEU A 37 19.46 -1.28 -18.27
C LEU A 37 18.81 -0.58 -17.07
N GLY A 38 17.51 -0.26 -17.15
CA GLY A 38 16.76 0.30 -16.04
C GLY A 38 16.70 -0.64 -14.83
N CYS A 39 16.54 -1.94 -15.05
CA CYS A 39 16.59 -2.94 -13.98
C CYS A 39 17.98 -3.04 -13.35
N PHE A 40 19.04 -3.00 -14.16
CA PHE A 40 20.43 -3.01 -13.70
C PHE A 40 20.75 -1.77 -12.86
N LEU A 41 20.45 -0.56 -13.37
CA LEU A 41 20.64 0.70 -12.65
C LEU A 41 19.88 0.71 -11.33
N ARG A 42 18.63 0.22 -11.32
CA ARG A 42 17.84 0.08 -10.09
C ARG A 42 18.52 -0.83 -9.07
N LYS A 43 18.95 -2.03 -9.49
CA LYS A 43 19.64 -2.98 -8.60
C LYS A 43 20.93 -2.39 -8.06
N PHE A 44 21.70 -1.72 -8.91
CA PHE A 44 22.92 -1.04 -8.51
C PHE A 44 22.66 0.04 -7.46
N MET A 45 21.66 0.91 -7.69
CA MET A 45 21.25 1.93 -6.73
C MET A 45 20.81 1.33 -5.39
N PHE A 46 19.99 0.26 -5.41
CA PHE A 46 19.58 -0.41 -4.17
C PHE A 46 20.75 -1.06 -3.45
N SER A 47 21.71 -1.63 -4.19
CA SER A 47 22.95 -2.17 -3.61
C SER A 47 23.80 -1.10 -2.91
N ILE A 48 23.83 0.12 -3.45
CA ILE A 48 24.51 1.25 -2.78
C ILE A 48 23.75 1.64 -1.52
N LEU A 49 22.42 1.81 -1.61
CA LEU A 49 21.59 2.18 -0.46
C LEU A 49 21.67 1.14 0.66
N SER A 50 21.74 -0.15 0.34
CA SER A 50 21.81 -1.23 1.32
C SER A 50 23.10 -1.26 2.13
N VAL A 51 24.13 -0.48 1.76
CA VAL A 51 25.33 -0.30 2.60
C VAL A 51 25.01 0.52 3.85
N GLY A 52 24.04 1.44 3.75
CA GLY A 52 23.55 2.23 4.89
C GLY A 52 22.39 1.55 5.62
N PRO A 53 21.91 2.15 6.72
CA PRO A 53 20.74 1.64 7.44
C PRO A 53 19.49 1.74 6.56
N ILE A 54 18.74 0.65 6.47
CA ILE A 54 17.45 0.59 5.76
C ILE A 54 16.33 0.68 6.81
N PRO A 55 15.27 1.48 6.58
CA PRO A 55 14.10 1.47 7.46
C PRO A 55 13.44 0.08 7.43
N ASP A 56 13.21 -0.50 8.60
CA ASP A 56 12.48 -1.76 8.77
C ASP A 56 10.98 -1.56 8.47
N HIS A 57 10.42 -0.38 8.79
CA HIS A 57 9.00 -0.07 8.62
C HIS A 57 8.74 1.30 7.99
N ILE A 58 8.05 1.34 6.83
CA ILE A 58 7.58 2.57 6.20
C ILE A 58 6.04 2.63 6.18
N ALA A 59 5.46 3.74 6.63
CA ALA A 59 4.02 3.99 6.56
C ALA A 59 3.66 5.02 5.47
N PHE A 60 2.60 4.78 4.71
CA PHE A 60 2.17 5.62 3.59
C PHE A 60 0.75 6.17 3.79
N ILE A 61 0.60 7.49 3.66
CA ILE A 61 -0.67 8.18 3.48
C ILE A 61 -0.81 8.49 1.98
N MET A 62 -1.65 7.71 1.29
CA MET A 62 -1.79 7.69 -0.17
C MET A 62 -2.77 8.77 -0.66
N ASP A 63 -2.43 10.05 -0.47
CA ASP A 63 -3.29 11.17 -0.84
C ASP A 63 -3.06 11.66 -2.28
N GLY A 64 -4.11 12.21 -2.89
CA GLY A 64 -4.05 12.87 -4.20
C GLY A 64 -4.69 12.11 -5.35
N ASN A 65 -5.32 10.95 -5.13
CA ASN A 65 -5.95 10.15 -6.20
C ASN A 65 -7.02 10.92 -6.98
N ARG A 66 -7.95 11.60 -6.28
CA ARG A 66 -8.99 12.43 -6.92
C ARG A 66 -8.39 13.64 -7.66
N ARG A 67 -7.37 14.28 -7.07
CA ARG A 67 -6.64 15.40 -7.72
C ARG A 67 -5.95 14.92 -9.01
N PHE A 68 -5.41 13.71 -9.00
CA PHE A 68 -4.77 13.10 -10.17
C PHE A 68 -5.79 12.81 -11.27
N ALA A 69 -6.93 12.20 -10.93
CA ALA A 69 -8.01 11.96 -11.89
C ALA A 69 -8.47 13.26 -12.56
N LYS A 70 -8.72 14.30 -11.76
CA LYS A 70 -9.09 15.64 -12.27
C LYS A 70 -8.01 16.23 -13.18
N LYS A 71 -6.73 16.15 -12.78
CA LYS A 71 -5.58 16.63 -13.57
C LYS A 71 -5.45 15.91 -14.92
N ARG A 72 -5.90 14.66 -15.01
CA ARG A 72 -5.82 13.81 -16.21
C ARG A 72 -7.14 13.69 -16.97
N HIS A 73 -8.19 14.42 -16.56
CA HIS A 73 -9.54 14.32 -17.12
C HIS A 73 -10.12 12.89 -17.08
N LEU A 74 -9.82 12.16 -16.01
CA LEU A 74 -10.32 10.80 -15.75
C LEU A 74 -11.49 10.82 -14.76
N LEU A 75 -12.25 9.72 -14.73
CA LEU A 75 -13.24 9.49 -13.69
C LEU A 75 -12.55 9.26 -12.33
N GLU A 76 -13.24 9.58 -11.23
CA GLU A 76 -12.63 9.47 -9.89
C GLU A 76 -12.13 8.07 -9.56
N GLY A 77 -12.90 7.03 -9.95
CA GLY A 77 -12.53 5.63 -9.80
C GLY A 77 -11.21 5.26 -10.48
N ASP A 78 -10.92 5.86 -11.64
CA ASP A 78 -9.68 5.60 -12.38
C ASP A 78 -8.46 6.22 -11.69
N GLY A 79 -8.64 7.32 -10.96
CA GLY A 79 -7.61 7.85 -10.07
C GLY A 79 -7.24 6.89 -8.95
N HIS A 80 -8.23 6.19 -8.38
CA HIS A 80 -7.99 5.17 -7.35
C HIS A 80 -7.35 3.90 -7.92
N LYS A 81 -7.71 3.49 -9.14
CA LYS A 81 -7.04 2.39 -9.85
C LYS A 81 -5.56 2.71 -10.12
N ALA A 82 -5.26 3.90 -10.64
CA ALA A 82 -3.87 4.36 -10.82
C ALA A 82 -3.11 4.43 -9.48
N GLY A 83 -3.81 4.79 -8.40
CA GLY A 83 -3.27 4.73 -7.05
C GLY A 83 -2.89 3.32 -6.60
N TYR A 84 -3.70 2.31 -6.94
CA TYR A 84 -3.37 0.91 -6.66
C TYR A 84 -2.15 0.43 -7.46
N GLU A 85 -2.03 0.78 -8.75
CA GLU A 85 -0.85 0.44 -9.55
C GLU A 85 0.44 1.04 -8.97
N SER A 86 0.33 2.27 -8.47
CA SER A 86 1.43 2.97 -7.80
C SER A 86 1.80 2.31 -6.48
N LEU A 87 0.80 1.84 -5.72
CA LEU A 87 1.00 1.02 -4.52
C LEU A 87 1.79 -0.24 -4.84
N ILE A 88 1.36 -1.04 -5.82
CA ILE A 88 2.08 -2.28 -6.20
C ILE A 88 3.53 -1.98 -6.61
N SER A 89 3.75 -0.90 -7.37
CA SER A 89 5.09 -0.48 -7.77
C SER A 89 5.97 -0.12 -6.57
N ILE A 90 5.45 0.68 -5.64
CA ILE A 90 6.18 1.11 -4.44
C ILE A 90 6.44 -0.05 -3.48
N LEU A 91 5.46 -0.92 -3.24
CA LEU A 91 5.65 -2.16 -2.47
C LEU A 91 6.80 -2.98 -3.06
N ASN A 92 6.80 -3.17 -4.38
CA ASN A 92 7.85 -3.94 -5.04
C ASN A 92 9.23 -3.28 -4.86
N TYR A 93 9.34 -1.95 -4.86
CA TYR A 93 10.60 -1.25 -4.59
C TYR A 93 11.03 -1.37 -3.12
N CYS A 94 10.13 -1.15 -2.17
CA CYS A 94 10.42 -1.25 -0.74
C CYS A 94 10.90 -2.67 -0.36
N TYR A 95 10.21 -3.71 -0.84
CA TYR A 95 10.62 -5.09 -0.54
C TYR A 95 11.90 -5.50 -1.29
N GLN A 96 12.18 -4.96 -2.48
CA GLN A 96 13.48 -5.15 -3.13
C GLN A 96 14.62 -4.49 -2.35
N LEU A 97 14.36 -3.36 -1.70
CA LEU A 97 15.32 -2.65 -0.86
C LEU A 97 15.54 -3.34 0.50
N GLY A 98 14.65 -4.24 0.91
CA GLY A 98 14.74 -4.99 2.17
C GLY A 98 13.89 -4.44 3.31
N VAL A 99 12.96 -3.51 3.04
CA VAL A 99 11.97 -3.05 4.03
C VAL A 99 11.07 -4.22 4.42
N LYS A 100 10.86 -4.46 5.71
CA LYS A 100 10.13 -5.65 6.20
C LYS A 100 8.64 -5.38 6.40
N TYR A 101 8.30 -4.21 6.91
CA TYR A 101 6.94 -3.81 7.24
C TYR A 101 6.54 -2.61 6.40
N ILE A 102 5.35 -2.67 5.82
CA ILE A 102 4.76 -1.53 5.14
C ILE A 102 3.34 -1.35 5.67
N THR A 103 3.00 -0.13 6.09
CA THR A 103 1.62 0.21 6.47
C THR A 103 1.06 1.22 5.47
N VAL A 104 -0.17 1.01 5.00
CA VAL A 104 -0.82 1.93 4.06
C VAL A 104 -2.17 2.38 4.56
N TYR A 105 -2.46 3.68 4.41
CA TYR A 105 -3.76 4.24 4.77
C TYR A 105 -4.72 4.15 3.58
N ALA A 106 -5.54 3.10 3.54
CA ALA A 106 -6.43 2.83 2.42
C ALA A 106 -7.79 3.54 2.55
N PHE A 107 -8.40 3.51 3.73
CA PHE A 107 -9.71 4.11 3.96
C PHE A 107 -9.91 4.53 5.43
N SER A 108 -10.18 5.81 5.69
CA SER A 108 -10.42 6.30 7.05
C SER A 108 -11.89 6.21 7.47
N ILE A 109 -12.17 6.19 8.78
CA ILE A 109 -13.56 6.29 9.29
C ILE A 109 -14.22 7.59 8.83
N GLU A 110 -13.46 8.68 8.72
CA GLU A 110 -13.96 9.96 8.22
C GLU A 110 -14.38 9.88 6.74
N ASN A 111 -13.87 8.91 5.96
CA ASN A 111 -14.25 8.75 4.56
C ASN A 111 -15.65 8.20 4.37
N PHE A 112 -16.29 7.63 5.40
CA PHE A 112 -17.72 7.28 5.35
C PHE A 112 -18.63 8.52 5.23
N LYS A 113 -18.13 9.72 5.50
CA LYS A 113 -18.86 10.98 5.32
C LYS A 113 -18.90 11.47 3.86
N ARG A 114 -18.24 10.76 2.93
CA ARG A 114 -18.29 11.08 1.50
C ARG A 114 -19.62 10.63 0.90
N GLN A 115 -19.84 10.94 -0.38
CA GLN A 115 -21.08 10.55 -1.05
C GLN A 115 -21.23 9.01 -1.08
N PRO A 116 -22.43 8.46 -0.83
CA PRO A 116 -22.64 7.01 -0.76
C PRO A 116 -22.12 6.25 -1.99
N GLU A 117 -22.26 6.83 -3.19
CA GLU A 117 -21.80 6.24 -4.44
C GLU A 117 -20.27 6.15 -4.50
N GLU A 118 -19.57 7.18 -3.99
CA GLU A 118 -18.09 7.18 -3.88
C GLU A 118 -17.63 6.11 -2.89
N VAL A 119 -18.30 6.00 -1.74
CA VAL A 119 -17.98 4.99 -0.74
C VAL A 119 -18.18 3.58 -1.31
N GLN A 120 -19.30 3.33 -1.98
CA GLN A 120 -19.57 2.02 -2.59
C GLN A 120 -18.52 1.66 -3.63
N LEU A 121 -18.17 2.60 -4.53
CA LEU A 121 -17.11 2.41 -5.52
C LEU A 121 -15.76 2.02 -4.89
N LEU A 122 -15.40 2.65 -3.77
CA LEU A 122 -14.16 2.34 -3.05
C LEU A 122 -14.20 0.96 -2.38
N MET A 123 -15.36 0.54 -1.86
CA MET A 123 -15.54 -0.79 -1.28
C MET A 123 -15.45 -1.88 -2.35
N ASP A 124 -16.09 -1.68 -3.50
CA ASP A 124 -16.04 -2.62 -4.62
C ASP A 124 -14.61 -2.75 -5.16
N LEU A 125 -13.92 -1.63 -5.33
CA LEU A 125 -12.51 -1.61 -5.73
C LEU A 125 -11.63 -2.33 -4.70
N MET A 126 -11.90 -2.17 -3.40
CA MET A 126 -11.15 -2.85 -2.35
C MET A 126 -11.28 -4.37 -2.45
N VAL A 127 -12.49 -4.89 -2.67
CA VAL A 127 -12.72 -6.34 -2.87
C VAL A 127 -11.94 -6.84 -4.09
N GLU A 128 -12.08 -6.15 -5.23
CA GLU A 128 -11.35 -6.48 -6.47
C GLU A 128 -9.83 -6.54 -6.22
N LYS A 129 -9.29 -5.55 -5.49
CA LYS A 129 -7.85 -5.44 -5.24
C LYS A 129 -7.32 -6.41 -4.20
N ILE A 130 -8.16 -6.82 -3.25
CA ILE A 130 -7.85 -7.93 -2.34
C ILE A 130 -7.74 -9.23 -3.13
N GLU A 131 -8.67 -9.48 -4.05
CA GLU A 131 -8.62 -10.67 -4.91
C GLU A 131 -7.39 -10.67 -5.81
N ASP A 132 -7.04 -9.52 -6.41
CA ASP A 132 -5.81 -9.36 -7.20
C ASP A 132 -4.55 -9.71 -6.37
N LEU A 133 -4.50 -9.33 -5.08
CA LEU A 133 -3.39 -9.66 -4.18
C LEU A 133 -3.30 -11.16 -3.85
N LEU A 134 -4.41 -11.90 -3.92
CA LEU A 134 -4.45 -13.34 -3.63
C LEU A 134 -4.28 -14.23 -4.86
N ARG A 135 -4.20 -13.66 -6.07
CA ARG A 135 -3.95 -14.44 -7.28
C ARG A 135 -2.52 -14.99 -7.31
N ASN A 136 -2.38 -16.18 -7.90
CA ASN A 136 -1.07 -16.81 -8.12
C ASN A 136 -0.12 -15.87 -8.88
N GLY A 137 1.09 -15.69 -8.34
CA GLY A 137 2.12 -14.83 -8.94
C GLY A 137 1.95 -13.35 -8.60
N SER A 138 1.06 -13.01 -7.66
CA SER A 138 0.95 -11.65 -7.13
C SER A 138 2.23 -11.23 -6.39
N ILE A 139 2.27 -9.96 -6.01
CA ILE A 139 3.34 -9.45 -5.14
C ILE A 139 3.38 -10.19 -3.79
N VAL A 140 2.23 -10.64 -3.29
CA VAL A 140 2.11 -11.36 -2.02
C VAL A 140 2.86 -12.68 -2.10
N ASP A 141 2.62 -13.47 -3.15
CA ASP A 141 3.31 -14.74 -3.37
C ASP A 141 4.81 -14.53 -3.60
N LYS A 142 5.15 -13.56 -4.46
CA LYS A 142 6.54 -13.25 -4.84
C LYS A 142 7.40 -12.89 -3.63
N TYR A 143 6.83 -12.15 -2.68
CA TYR A 143 7.54 -11.70 -1.48
C TYR A 143 7.24 -12.51 -0.23
N GLY A 144 6.39 -13.53 -0.29
CA GLY A 144 5.93 -14.26 0.89
C GLY A 144 5.38 -13.29 1.94
N MET A 145 4.45 -12.42 1.51
CA MET A 145 3.92 -11.34 2.32
C MET A 145 2.78 -11.82 3.21
N ARG A 146 2.81 -11.45 4.48
CA ARG A 146 1.67 -11.57 5.38
C ARG A 146 0.83 -10.30 5.34
N LEU A 147 -0.47 -10.45 5.13
CA LEU A 147 -1.40 -9.33 5.08
C LEU A 147 -2.10 -9.16 6.42
N TYR A 148 -2.29 -7.90 6.83
CA TYR A 148 -3.14 -7.52 7.95
C TYR A 148 -4.08 -6.39 7.50
N PHE A 149 -5.36 -6.54 7.77
CA PHE A 149 -6.34 -5.45 7.66
C PHE A 149 -6.58 -4.89 9.06
N VAL A 150 -6.28 -3.60 9.22
CA VAL A 150 -6.15 -2.95 10.53
C VAL A 150 -7.18 -1.82 10.62
N GLY A 151 -8.02 -1.84 11.64
CA GLY A 151 -9.06 -0.85 11.87
C GLY A 151 -10.37 -1.48 12.34
N ASN A 152 -11.45 -0.69 12.39
CA ASN A 152 -12.74 -1.16 12.83
C ASN A 152 -13.46 -1.88 11.67
N LEU A 153 -13.10 -3.15 11.44
CA LEU A 153 -13.67 -3.96 10.37
C LEU A 153 -15.19 -4.17 10.52
N GLY A 154 -15.75 -3.98 11.72
CA GLY A 154 -17.19 -4.03 11.97
C GLY A 154 -17.99 -2.93 11.28
N LEU A 155 -17.34 -1.83 10.87
CA LEU A 155 -17.96 -0.76 10.08
C LEU A 155 -18.04 -1.09 8.57
N LEU A 156 -17.35 -2.13 8.11
CA LEU A 156 -17.33 -2.53 6.71
C LEU A 156 -18.54 -3.40 6.37
N SER A 157 -18.92 -3.39 5.10
CA SER A 157 -19.90 -4.34 4.59
C SER A 157 -19.42 -5.78 4.78
N SER A 158 -20.35 -6.72 4.91
CA SER A 158 -20.03 -8.15 5.08
C SER A 158 -19.10 -8.67 3.97
N THR A 159 -19.29 -8.23 2.73
CA THR A 159 -18.46 -8.60 1.58
C THR A 159 -17.01 -8.16 1.75
N VAL A 160 -16.77 -6.88 2.08
CA VAL A 160 -15.41 -6.34 2.23
C VAL A 160 -14.73 -6.98 3.44
N ARG A 161 -15.44 -7.12 4.56
CA ARG A 161 -14.93 -7.77 5.76
C ARG A 161 -14.52 -9.23 5.49
N ALA A 162 -15.38 -9.99 4.83
CA ALA A 162 -15.08 -11.38 4.48
C ALA A 162 -13.87 -11.50 3.54
N ALA A 163 -13.73 -10.60 2.57
CA ALA A 163 -12.56 -10.55 1.68
C ALA A 163 -11.26 -10.28 2.46
N ALA A 164 -11.29 -9.29 3.37
CA ALA A 164 -10.16 -8.96 4.24
C ALA A 164 -9.77 -10.12 5.16
N GLU A 165 -10.74 -10.76 5.83
CA GLU A 165 -10.53 -11.92 6.70
C GLU A 165 -9.94 -13.11 5.92
N LYS A 166 -10.48 -13.40 4.73
CA LYS A 166 -9.96 -14.44 3.83
C LYS A 166 -8.50 -14.17 3.45
N ALA A 167 -8.15 -12.92 3.15
CA ALA A 167 -6.79 -12.55 2.77
C ALA A 167 -5.80 -12.69 3.94
N MET A 168 -6.20 -12.30 5.15
CA MET A 168 -5.39 -12.49 6.36
C MET A 168 -5.17 -13.98 6.65
N GLN A 169 -6.21 -14.81 6.51
CA GLN A 169 -6.10 -16.26 6.71
C GLN A 169 -5.20 -16.92 5.67
N ALA A 170 -5.39 -16.60 4.37
CA ALA A 170 -4.61 -17.16 3.28
C ALA A 170 -3.11 -16.87 3.42
N THR A 171 -2.75 -15.74 4.01
CA THR A 171 -1.36 -15.28 4.15
C THR A 171 -0.80 -15.43 5.57
N ALA A 172 -1.53 -16.07 6.49
CA ALA A 172 -1.15 -16.15 7.91
C ALA A 172 0.18 -16.87 8.16
N HIS A 173 0.56 -17.80 7.29
CA HIS A 173 1.80 -18.57 7.37
C HIS A 173 3.01 -17.84 6.78
N ASN A 174 2.79 -16.75 6.04
CA ASN A 174 3.86 -15.95 5.47
C ASN A 174 4.57 -15.13 6.56
N SER A 175 5.86 -14.90 6.39
CA SER A 175 6.70 -14.20 7.39
C SER A 175 7.84 -13.36 6.82
N ARG A 176 8.09 -13.43 5.51
CA ARG A 176 9.22 -12.77 4.87
C ARG A 176 9.03 -11.26 4.77
N ALA A 177 7.79 -10.81 4.62
CA ALA A 177 7.39 -9.42 4.55
C ALA A 177 6.00 -9.24 5.15
N VAL A 178 5.67 -8.04 5.63
CA VAL A 178 4.37 -7.72 6.21
C VAL A 178 3.80 -6.48 5.54
N LEU A 179 2.53 -6.55 5.14
CA LEU A 179 1.75 -5.41 4.66
C LEU A 179 0.52 -5.22 5.54
N LEU A 180 0.44 -4.07 6.19
CA LEU A 180 -0.68 -3.64 6.99
C LEU A 180 -1.51 -2.63 6.19
N ILE A 181 -2.79 -2.92 6.02
CA ILE A 181 -3.73 -2.10 5.25
C ILE A 181 -4.74 -1.52 6.23
N CYS A 182 -4.60 -0.22 6.51
CA CYS A 182 -5.50 0.50 7.40
C CYS A 182 -6.82 0.81 6.68
N VAL A 183 -7.90 0.18 7.12
CA VAL A 183 -9.24 0.30 6.55
C VAL A 183 -10.27 0.52 7.65
N ALA A 184 -11.21 1.44 7.43
CA ALA A 184 -12.09 1.94 8.49
C ALA A 184 -11.29 2.29 9.75
N TYR A 185 -10.15 2.96 9.55
CA TYR A 185 -9.17 3.22 10.58
C TYR A 185 -9.10 4.71 10.90
N THR A 186 -8.96 5.04 12.18
CA THR A 186 -8.39 6.31 12.66
C THR A 186 -7.61 6.01 13.94
N SER A 187 -6.56 6.79 14.23
CA SER A 187 -5.75 6.58 15.43
C SER A 187 -6.55 6.85 16.70
N SER A 188 -7.47 7.82 16.69
CA SER A 188 -8.41 8.03 17.80
C SER A 188 -9.27 6.81 18.09
N ASP A 189 -9.87 6.19 17.06
CA ASP A 189 -10.66 4.97 17.23
C ASP A 189 -9.81 3.80 17.74
N GLU A 190 -8.59 3.64 17.23
CA GLU A 190 -7.64 2.63 17.72
C GLU A 190 -7.31 2.83 19.21
N MET A 191 -7.08 4.06 19.65
CA MET A 191 -6.79 4.33 21.06
C MET A 191 -7.99 4.01 21.96
N VAL A 192 -9.21 4.38 21.54
CA VAL A 192 -10.44 4.05 22.28
C VAL A 192 -10.64 2.53 22.31
N HIS A 193 -10.42 1.84 21.20
CA HIS A 193 -10.48 0.39 21.13
C HIS A 193 -9.48 -0.26 22.11
N ALA A 194 -8.22 0.16 22.07
CA ALA A 194 -7.17 -0.39 22.91
C ALA A 194 -7.44 -0.21 24.41
N VAL A 195 -7.95 0.97 24.81
CA VAL A 195 -8.36 1.23 26.20
C VAL A 195 -9.51 0.32 26.61
N ASN A 196 -10.56 0.21 25.79
CA ASN A 196 -11.71 -0.65 26.10
C ASN A 196 -11.32 -2.14 26.20
N GLN A 197 -10.42 -2.61 25.33
CA GLN A 197 -9.90 -3.99 25.40
C GLN A 197 -9.05 -4.22 26.65
N ALA A 198 -8.21 -3.25 27.02
CA ALA A 198 -7.40 -3.34 28.24
C ALA A 198 -8.29 -3.43 29.50
N ILE A 199 -9.38 -2.65 29.57
CA ILE A 199 -10.35 -2.71 30.67
C ILE A 199 -11.00 -4.08 30.74
N ARG A 200 -11.57 -4.56 29.62
CA ARG A 200 -12.27 -5.87 29.58
C ARG A 200 -11.38 -7.03 29.98
N LYS A 201 -10.11 -7.00 29.58
CA LYS A 201 -9.14 -8.02 29.96
C LYS A 201 -8.83 -7.98 31.45
N ASN A 202 -8.59 -6.79 32.00
CA ASN A 202 -8.33 -6.64 33.44
C ASN A 202 -9.55 -7.06 34.29
N GLU A 203 -10.78 -6.76 33.84
CA GLU A 203 -11.99 -7.24 34.50
C GLU A 203 -12.05 -8.76 34.50
N PHE A 204 -11.79 -9.42 33.36
CA PHE A 204 -11.79 -10.89 33.28
C PHE A 204 -10.73 -11.54 34.17
N ASP A 205 -9.48 -11.03 34.15
CA ASP A 205 -8.38 -11.53 34.96
C ASP A 205 -8.64 -11.31 36.48
N SER A 206 -9.42 -10.27 36.85
CA SER A 206 -9.79 -9.98 38.24
C SER A 206 -10.95 -10.81 38.79
N VAL A 207 -11.70 -11.55 37.97
CA VAL A 207 -12.74 -12.48 38.46
C VAL A 207 -12.12 -13.76 39.06
N GLU A 208 -10.88 -14.11 38.67
CA GLU A 208 -10.16 -15.28 39.21
C GLU A 208 -9.42 -14.99 40.53
N GLU A 209 -9.12 -13.73 40.84
CA GLU A 209 -8.50 -13.31 42.10
C GLU A 209 -9.52 -12.58 42.98
N GLU A 210 -9.84 -13.15 44.15
CA GLU A 210 -10.84 -12.65 45.10
C GLU A 210 -10.89 -11.12 45.26
N HIS A 211 -12.05 -10.54 44.92
CA HIS A 211 -12.69 -9.34 45.47
C HIS A 211 -11.77 -8.39 46.26
N ILE A 212 -11.01 -7.57 45.54
CA ILE A 212 -10.55 -6.28 46.05
C ILE A 212 -11.04 -5.23 45.06
N GLU A 213 -11.77 -4.22 45.54
CA GLU A 213 -12.16 -2.99 44.82
C GLU A 213 -10.93 -2.16 44.40
N LYS A 214 -10.03 -2.74 43.61
CA LYS A 214 -8.95 -2.00 42.95
C LYS A 214 -9.51 -1.53 41.62
N VAL A 215 -9.64 -0.20 41.48
CA VAL A 215 -9.82 0.41 40.16
C VAL A 215 -8.69 -0.12 39.26
N PRO A 216 -8.99 -0.85 38.17
CA PRO A 216 -7.94 -1.45 37.35
C PRO A 216 -7.06 -0.34 36.76
N MET A 217 -5.83 -0.25 37.24
CA MET A 217 -4.88 0.77 36.77
C MET A 217 -4.30 0.33 35.43
N ILE A 218 -4.76 0.96 34.35
CA ILE A 218 -4.28 0.71 32.99
C ILE A 218 -2.86 1.28 32.85
N LYS A 219 -1.90 0.46 32.42
CA LYS A 219 -0.55 0.90 32.07
C LYS A 219 -0.43 1.15 30.57
N ILE A 220 0.56 1.94 30.18
CA ILE A 220 0.87 2.21 28.76
C ILE A 220 1.08 0.91 27.96
N ASN A 221 1.70 -0.09 28.58
CA ASN A 221 1.96 -1.37 27.93
C ASN A 221 0.66 -2.16 27.65
N ASP A 222 -0.36 -1.99 28.48
CA ASP A 222 -1.67 -2.62 28.28
C ASP A 222 -2.35 -2.02 27.07
N ILE A 223 -2.26 -0.70 26.90
CA ILE A 223 -2.77 -0.01 25.70
C ILE A 223 -2.02 -0.50 24.46
N LYS A 224 -0.68 -0.47 24.46
CA LYS A 224 0.15 -0.86 23.30
C LYS A 224 -0.16 -2.28 22.81
N ARG A 225 -0.39 -3.23 23.72
CA ARG A 225 -0.71 -4.63 23.39
C ARG A 225 -2.07 -4.80 22.73
N HIS A 226 -3.02 -3.92 23.01
CA HIS A 226 -4.39 -3.99 22.49
C HIS A 226 -4.65 -3.03 21.32
N MET A 227 -3.64 -2.27 20.88
CA MET A 227 -3.73 -1.52 19.63
C MET A 227 -3.79 -2.48 18.44
N TYR A 228 -4.52 -2.10 17.39
CA TYR A 228 -4.59 -2.88 16.16
C TYR A 228 -3.20 -3.08 15.54
N MET A 229 -2.33 -2.07 15.67
CA MET A 229 -0.95 -2.07 15.16
C MET A 229 0.05 -2.87 16.01
N SER A 230 -0.37 -3.54 17.08
CA SER A 230 0.51 -4.34 17.95
C SER A 230 1.23 -5.49 17.23
N VAL A 231 0.81 -5.83 16.01
CA VAL A 231 1.39 -6.87 15.15
C VAL A 231 2.68 -6.43 14.42
N ALA A 232 3.05 -5.15 14.47
CA ALA A 232 4.22 -4.59 13.80
C ALA A 232 4.99 -3.60 14.71
N PRO A 233 6.29 -3.39 14.46
CA PRO A 233 7.04 -2.33 15.14
C PRO A 233 6.54 -0.94 14.71
N ASP A 234 6.88 0.09 15.49
CA ASP A 234 6.58 1.48 15.13
C ASP A 234 7.25 1.87 13.78
N PRO A 235 6.60 2.67 12.92
CA PRO A 235 7.21 3.11 11.67
C PRO A 235 8.54 3.86 11.87
N ASP A 236 9.52 3.57 11.02
CA ASP A 236 10.73 4.38 10.89
C ASP A 236 10.47 5.67 10.15
N ILE A 237 9.54 5.65 9.20
CA ILE A 237 9.26 6.77 8.32
C ILE A 237 7.76 6.81 8.01
N VAL A 238 7.19 8.01 7.99
CA VAL A 238 5.86 8.27 7.43
C VAL A 238 6.01 9.08 6.14
N ILE A 239 5.42 8.61 5.05
CA ILE A 239 5.40 9.31 3.77
C ILE A 239 3.96 9.68 3.45
N ARG A 240 3.72 10.98 3.22
CA ARG A 240 2.42 11.49 2.78
C ARG A 240 2.58 12.19 1.44
N SER A 241 1.98 11.64 0.39
CA SER A 241 1.96 12.32 -0.91
C SER A 241 1.12 13.60 -0.87
N SER A 242 1.10 14.33 -1.99
CA SER A 242 0.31 15.54 -2.27
C SER A 242 0.76 16.84 -1.57
N GLY A 243 1.92 16.82 -0.91
CA GLY A 243 2.53 18.00 -0.27
C GLY A 243 1.91 18.40 1.07
N GLU A 244 1.00 17.59 1.61
CA GLU A 244 0.31 17.89 2.86
C GLU A 244 1.18 17.52 4.08
N THR A 245 1.27 18.42 5.06
CA THR A 245 2.17 18.29 6.22
C THR A 245 1.45 17.89 7.52
N ARG A 246 0.34 17.16 7.41
CA ARG A 246 -0.44 16.64 8.57
C ARG A 246 -0.55 15.12 8.53
N LEU A 247 -0.86 14.49 9.66
CA LEU A 247 -1.07 13.03 9.74
C LEU A 247 -2.51 12.60 9.42
N SER A 248 -3.50 13.48 9.51
CA SER A 248 -4.92 13.13 9.27
C SER A 248 -5.39 11.93 10.11
N ASN A 249 -5.10 11.96 11.42
CA ASN A 249 -5.49 10.93 12.38
C ASN A 249 -4.98 9.52 12.01
N PHE A 250 -3.77 9.44 11.44
CA PHE A 250 -3.11 8.21 11.05
C PHE A 250 -1.92 7.93 11.98
N LEU A 251 -1.92 6.75 12.61
CA LEU A 251 -0.83 6.22 13.44
C LEU A 251 -0.24 7.21 14.47
N LEU A 252 -1.07 8.07 15.09
CA LEU A 252 -0.60 9.17 15.93
C LEU A 252 0.30 8.68 17.08
N TRP A 253 -0.02 7.52 17.65
CA TRP A 253 0.76 6.91 18.71
C TRP A 253 2.07 6.33 18.19
N GLN A 254 2.00 5.53 17.12
CA GLN A 254 3.13 4.77 16.58
C GLN A 254 4.14 5.69 15.89
N THR A 255 3.72 6.86 15.41
CA THR A 255 4.59 7.79 14.69
C THR A 255 5.15 8.92 15.55
N ALA A 256 5.06 8.82 16.88
CA ALA A 256 5.50 9.87 17.80
C ALA A 256 6.97 10.32 17.59
N TYR A 257 7.83 9.40 17.11
CA TYR A 257 9.25 9.66 16.84
C TYR A 257 9.64 9.44 15.37
N SER A 258 8.65 9.33 14.47
CA SER A 258 8.89 9.06 13.05
C SER A 258 8.90 10.37 12.27
N PRO A 259 9.91 10.63 11.42
CA PRO A 259 9.87 11.75 10.50
C PRO A 259 8.71 11.61 9.50
N LEU A 260 8.06 12.74 9.21
CA LEU A 260 7.04 12.87 8.17
C LEU A 260 7.67 13.49 6.92
N TYR A 261 7.68 12.74 5.83
CA TYR A 261 8.08 13.21 4.50
C TYR A 261 6.85 13.49 3.65
N SER A 262 6.76 14.71 3.13
CA SER A 262 5.61 15.17 2.36
C SER A 262 5.97 15.61 0.95
N PRO A 263 6.31 14.68 0.02
CA PRO A 263 6.56 15.05 -1.38
C PRO A 263 5.32 15.70 -2.00
N THR A 264 5.54 16.71 -2.83
CA THR A 264 4.47 17.46 -3.52
C THR A 264 3.75 16.63 -4.58
N ALA A 265 4.38 15.56 -5.08
CA ALA A 265 3.80 14.63 -6.04
C ALA A 265 2.51 13.99 -5.51
N LEU A 266 1.48 13.88 -6.36
CA LEU A 266 0.26 13.14 -6.03
C LEU A 266 0.57 11.65 -5.90
N TRP A 267 -0.25 10.88 -5.17
CA TRP A 267 0.01 9.45 -4.96
C TRP A 267 0.28 8.67 -6.26
N PRO A 268 -0.53 8.80 -7.32
CA PRO A 268 -0.26 8.10 -8.58
C PRO A 268 0.98 8.58 -9.36
N GLU A 269 1.63 9.65 -8.88
CA GLU A 269 2.86 10.22 -9.47
C GLU A 269 4.11 9.87 -8.64
N ILE A 270 3.95 9.20 -7.50
CA ILE A 270 5.06 8.75 -6.67
C ILE A 270 5.86 7.72 -7.44
N SER A 271 7.18 7.91 -7.44
CA SER A 271 8.13 7.11 -8.22
C SER A 271 9.27 6.61 -7.34
N ILE A 272 10.08 5.71 -7.89
CA ILE A 272 11.28 5.19 -7.23
C ILE A 272 12.21 6.30 -6.72
N TRP A 273 12.29 7.42 -7.43
CA TRP A 273 13.16 8.54 -7.04
C TRP A 273 12.73 9.17 -5.72
N HIS A 274 11.42 9.27 -5.48
CA HIS A 274 10.89 9.76 -4.21
C HIS A 274 11.26 8.81 -3.07
N LEU A 275 11.15 7.50 -3.28
CA LEU A 275 11.55 6.50 -2.29
C LEU A 275 13.07 6.57 -2.01
N ILE A 276 13.90 6.66 -3.04
CA ILE A 276 15.36 6.80 -2.89
C ILE A 276 15.71 8.03 -2.06
N TRP A 277 15.10 9.18 -2.37
CA TRP A 277 15.33 10.41 -1.62
C TRP A 277 14.95 10.28 -0.14
N VAL A 278 13.79 9.69 0.14
CA VAL A 278 13.34 9.48 1.52
C VAL A 278 14.28 8.55 2.28
N VAL A 279 14.76 7.47 1.65
CA VAL A 279 15.72 6.54 2.27
C VAL A 279 17.06 7.23 2.53
N LEU A 280 17.57 8.01 1.58
CA LEU A 280 18.81 8.77 1.77
C LEU A 280 18.70 9.78 2.92
N ASP A 281 17.57 10.48 3.03
CA ASP A 281 17.37 11.43 4.12
C ASP A 281 17.22 10.72 5.48
N PHE A 282 16.56 9.57 5.51
CA PHE A 282 16.54 8.70 6.69
C PHE A 282 17.96 8.26 7.09
N GLN A 283 18.77 7.81 6.13
CA GLN A 283 20.16 7.40 6.38
C GLN A 283 21.00 8.54 6.94
N ARG A 284 20.84 9.74 6.37
CA ARG A 284 21.52 10.95 6.83
C ARG A 284 21.15 11.31 8.29
N ASN A 285 19.89 11.14 8.66
CA ASN A 285 19.38 11.49 9.99
C ASN A 285 19.36 10.32 10.98
N TYR A 286 19.83 9.13 10.58
CA TYR A 286 19.65 7.89 11.33
C TYR A 286 20.16 7.96 12.78
N ALA A 287 21.37 8.51 12.99
CA ALA A 287 21.96 8.63 14.32
C ALA A 287 21.11 9.51 15.27
N TYR A 288 20.52 10.59 14.74
CA TYR A 288 19.63 11.47 15.50
C TYR A 288 18.33 10.75 15.88
N LEU A 289 17.70 10.05 14.93
CA LEU A 289 16.47 9.31 15.15
C LEU A 289 16.65 8.19 16.19
N GLN A 290 17.77 7.46 16.14
CA GLN A 290 18.09 6.43 17.13
C GLN A 290 18.26 7.00 18.54
N LYS A 291 18.85 8.20 18.68
CA LYS A 291 18.97 8.87 19.98
C LYS A 291 17.59 9.25 20.54
N LYS A 292 16.70 9.78 19.70
CA LYS A 292 15.35 10.19 20.12
C LYS A 292 14.49 9.01 20.55
N ARG A 293 14.58 7.87 19.87
CA ARG A 293 13.85 6.65 20.27
C ARG A 293 14.26 6.07 21.62
N LYS A 294 15.51 6.29 22.03
CA LYS A 294 16.05 5.80 23.32
C LYS A 294 15.78 6.74 24.49
N GLN A 295 15.22 7.92 24.24
CA GLN A 295 14.86 8.92 25.25
C GLN A 295 13.34 8.91 25.42
N PRO A 296 12.77 8.03 26.27
CA PRO A 296 11.36 8.08 26.63
C PRO A 296 11.02 9.37 27.38
#